data_AF-A0A941MTM4-F1
#
_entry.id   AF-A0A941MTM4-F1
#
_cell.length_a   1.000
_cell.length_b   1.000
_cell.length_c   1.000
_cell.angle_alpha   90.00
_cell.angle_beta   90.00
_cell.angle_gamma   90.00
#
_symmetry.space_group_name_H-M   'P 1'
#
loop_
_entity.id
_entity.type
_entity.pdbx_description
1 polymer ?
#
loop_
_entity_poly.entity_id
_entity_poly.type
_entity_poly.pdbx_seq_one_letter_code
_entity_poly.pdbx_strand_id
1 'polypeptide(L)'
;MALRIAGQEIEVPKSDEALVFAVENGQWSCRGPRSTVVLTGKRPGLQGPIDDAFTAPFLCVRGTGKAWNPAVQAWASASLRRFEYEWARYMRGDLPVKNDTDVTAADVQDKHLILFGDPGSNSWIAKALPQLPVKWTADTLSFGNANYSASAHAPAFLCASPLATNRYLVINSGHTFHEQEFAAFNYLLFPRLGDWSIVKIGPGADNWQPTASAFPEEVIRAGYFDEAWQKPVLEDHNSGRQRPVQAE
;
A
#
# COMPACT_ATOMS: atom_id res chain seq x y z
N MET A 1 13.89 -35.88 -0.84
CA MET A 1 12.93 -36.01 0.27
C MET A 1 11.56 -35.61 -0.27
N ALA A 2 10.47 -36.26 0.11
CA ALA A 2 9.13 -35.83 -0.31
C ALA A 2 8.58 -34.82 0.71
N LEU A 3 8.16 -33.65 0.24
CA LEU A 3 7.42 -32.67 1.03
C LEU A 3 5.97 -32.68 0.55
N ARG A 4 5.02 -32.54 1.48
CA ARG A 4 3.60 -32.46 1.14
C ARG A 4 3.06 -31.05 1.37
N ILE A 5 2.57 -30.41 0.31
CA ILE A 5 1.95 -29.07 0.36
C ILE A 5 0.53 -29.17 -0.20
N ALA A 6 -0.46 -28.70 0.56
CA ALA A 6 -1.88 -28.76 0.19
C ALA A 6 -2.33 -30.15 -0.31
N GLY A 7 -1.81 -31.22 0.31
CA GLY A 7 -2.13 -32.61 -0.05
C GLY A 7 -1.32 -33.19 -1.20
N GLN A 8 -0.56 -32.40 -1.96
CA GLN A 8 0.28 -32.83 -3.09
C GLN A 8 1.70 -33.18 -2.62
N GLU A 9 2.24 -34.30 -3.09
CA GLU A 9 3.64 -34.66 -2.87
C GLU A 9 4.55 -33.95 -3.88
N ILE A 10 5.66 -33.41 -3.38
CA ILE A 10 6.63 -32.64 -4.14
C ILE A 10 8.00 -33.24 -3.86
N GLU A 11 8.74 -33.55 -4.94
CA GLU A 11 10.14 -33.90 -4.81
C GLU A 11 10.97 -32.68 -4.41
N VAL A 12 11.68 -32.82 -3.29
CA VAL A 12 12.56 -31.78 -2.77
C VAL A 12 14.02 -32.21 -2.95
N PRO A 13 14.82 -31.45 -3.71
CA PRO A 13 16.26 -31.70 -3.84
C PRO A 13 16.94 -31.50 -2.49
N LYS A 14 18.04 -32.22 -2.25
CA LYS A 14 18.92 -31.89 -1.12
C LYS A 14 19.60 -30.56 -1.43
N SER A 15 19.43 -29.58 -0.55
CA SER A 15 19.97 -28.22 -0.68
C SER A 15 20.16 -27.65 0.72
N ASP A 16 21.28 -26.94 0.93
CA ASP A 16 21.52 -26.15 2.15
C ASP A 16 20.99 -24.70 1.98
N GLU A 17 20.53 -24.34 0.78
CA GLU A 17 19.88 -23.06 0.49
C GLU A 17 18.36 -23.12 0.65
N ALA A 18 17.76 -21.97 0.96
CA ALA A 18 16.31 -21.80 0.92
C ALA A 18 15.76 -22.17 -0.47
N LEU A 19 14.73 -23.01 -0.50
CA LEU A 19 14.06 -23.43 -1.72
C LEU A 19 12.84 -22.57 -2.01
N VAL A 20 12.54 -22.37 -3.29
CA VAL A 20 11.33 -21.67 -3.74
C VAL A 20 10.28 -22.68 -4.16
N PHE A 21 9.09 -22.55 -3.58
CA PHE A 21 7.92 -23.33 -3.96
C PHE A 21 6.93 -22.42 -4.67
N ALA A 22 6.36 -22.89 -5.78
CA ALA A 22 5.38 -22.16 -6.56
C ALA A 22 4.15 -23.02 -6.79
N VAL A 23 2.99 -22.36 -6.87
CA VAL A 23 1.74 -22.97 -7.30
C VAL A 23 1.31 -22.34 -8.63
N GLU A 24 1.14 -23.18 -9.65
CA GLU A 24 0.67 -22.77 -10.97
C GLU A 24 -0.49 -23.69 -11.36
N ASN A 25 -1.64 -23.12 -11.75
CA ASN A 25 -2.86 -23.89 -12.06
C ASN A 25 -3.25 -24.91 -10.98
N GLY A 26 -3.04 -24.56 -9.71
CA GLY A 26 -3.32 -25.41 -8.55
C GLY A 26 -2.30 -26.52 -8.30
N GLN A 27 -1.21 -26.61 -9.06
CA GLN A 27 -0.16 -27.61 -8.88
C GLN A 27 1.06 -27.01 -8.19
N TRP A 28 1.51 -27.65 -7.11
CA TRP A 28 2.70 -27.23 -6.38
C TRP A 28 3.96 -27.84 -6.99
N SER A 29 5.03 -27.04 -7.07
CA SER A 29 6.35 -27.49 -7.51
C SER A 29 7.48 -26.82 -6.73
N CYS A 30 8.61 -27.52 -6.61
CA CYS A 30 9.87 -26.94 -6.15
C CYS A 30 10.60 -26.35 -7.35
N ARG A 31 10.83 -25.03 -7.34
CA ARG A 31 11.53 -24.29 -8.41
C ARG A 31 13.05 -24.27 -8.25
N GLY A 32 13.56 -24.89 -7.18
CA GLY A 32 14.98 -24.98 -6.86
C GLY A 32 15.42 -23.94 -5.83
N PRO A 33 16.75 -23.78 -5.66
CA PRO A 33 17.34 -22.82 -4.73
C PRO A 33 16.92 -21.38 -5.02
N ARG A 34 16.74 -20.58 -3.97
CA ARG A 34 16.34 -19.17 -4.07
C ARG A 34 17.30 -18.35 -4.94
N SER A 35 18.59 -18.68 -4.92
CA SER A 35 19.62 -18.02 -5.73
C SER A 35 19.42 -18.20 -7.24
N THR A 36 18.73 -19.25 -7.68
CA THR A 36 18.51 -19.55 -9.10
C THR A 36 17.15 -19.11 -9.62
N VAL A 37 16.24 -18.65 -8.75
CA VAL A 37 14.88 -18.26 -9.11
C VAL A 37 14.73 -16.74 -9.13
N VAL A 38 14.31 -16.20 -10.28
CA VAL A 38 13.94 -14.80 -10.44
C VAL A 38 12.47 -14.61 -10.06
N LEU A 39 12.22 -13.85 -9.00
CA LEU A 39 10.87 -13.48 -8.56
C LEU A 39 10.47 -12.16 -9.22
N THR A 40 9.42 -12.18 -10.04
CA THR A 40 8.94 -11.00 -10.79
C THR A 40 7.82 -10.23 -10.07
N GLY A 41 7.20 -10.85 -9.06
CA GLY A 41 6.11 -10.28 -8.28
C GLY A 41 6.50 -9.94 -6.85
N LYS A 42 5.57 -10.20 -5.92
CA LYS A 42 5.83 -10.11 -4.48
C LYS A 42 6.99 -11.03 -4.09
N ARG A 43 7.85 -10.52 -3.22
CA ARG A 43 9.09 -11.19 -2.79
C ARG A 43 9.61 -10.55 -1.51
N PRO A 44 10.52 -11.19 -0.76
CA PRO A 44 11.09 -10.60 0.46
C PRO A 44 11.66 -9.19 0.22
N GLY A 45 11.27 -8.23 1.06
CA GLY A 45 11.55 -6.80 0.93
C GLY A 45 10.71 -6.05 -0.11
N LEU A 46 9.76 -6.73 -0.76
CA LEU A 46 8.80 -6.18 -1.70
C LEU A 46 7.53 -7.06 -1.77
N GLN A 47 6.88 -7.32 -0.62
CA GLN A 47 5.69 -8.17 -0.50
C GLN A 47 4.43 -7.47 0.06
N GLY A 48 4.58 -6.35 0.77
CA GLY A 48 3.47 -5.66 1.43
C GLY A 48 3.21 -6.20 2.84
N PRO A 49 2.24 -5.66 3.60
CA PRO A 49 1.25 -4.64 3.24
C PRO A 49 1.82 -3.21 3.20
N ILE A 50 0.99 -2.15 3.15
CA ILE A 50 1.41 -0.73 3.08
C ILE A 50 2.60 -0.43 4.01
N ASP A 51 2.53 -0.89 5.26
CA ASP A 51 3.54 -0.61 6.28
C ASP A 51 4.92 -1.24 5.99
N ASP A 52 5.02 -2.24 5.12
CA ASP A 52 6.30 -2.86 4.68
C ASP A 52 7.24 -1.82 4.05
N ALA A 53 6.66 -0.76 3.44
CA ALA A 53 7.41 0.34 2.85
C ALA A 53 8.18 1.20 3.86
N PHE A 54 7.94 1.07 5.17
CA PHE A 54 8.65 1.84 6.20
C PHE A 54 9.74 1.02 6.90
N THR A 55 10.01 -0.20 6.44
CA THR A 55 11.08 -1.08 6.95
C THR A 55 12.45 -0.85 6.28
N ALA A 56 12.50 0.06 5.29
CA ALA A 56 13.68 0.40 4.50
C ALA A 56 13.70 1.92 4.21
N PRO A 57 14.79 2.47 3.64
CA PRO A 57 14.85 3.91 3.34
C PRO A 57 13.68 4.38 2.47
N PHE A 58 12.97 5.41 2.94
CA PHE A 58 11.83 6.02 2.24
C PHE A 58 11.92 7.55 2.23
N LEU A 59 11.15 8.17 1.34
CA LEU A 59 10.99 9.62 1.23
C LEU A 59 9.52 9.97 1.02
N CYS A 60 8.97 10.78 1.92
CA CYS A 60 7.65 11.37 1.73
C CYS A 60 7.73 12.54 0.75
N VAL A 61 6.79 12.60 -0.19
CA VAL A 61 6.76 13.58 -1.26
C VAL A 61 5.44 14.34 -1.20
N ARG A 62 5.53 15.62 -0.89
CA ARG A 62 4.43 16.58 -0.86
C ARG A 62 4.23 17.18 -2.24
N GLY A 63 3.04 17.07 -2.80
CA GLY A 63 2.71 17.73 -4.07
C GLY A 63 2.63 19.26 -3.93
N THR A 64 3.18 19.99 -4.90
CA THR A 64 3.13 21.47 -4.95
C THR A 64 2.26 22.03 -6.07
N GLY A 65 1.72 21.17 -6.93
CA GLY A 65 0.81 21.53 -8.02
C GLY A 65 -0.61 21.85 -7.57
N LYS A 66 -1.46 22.20 -8.54
CA LYS A 66 -2.88 22.42 -8.30
C LYS A 66 -3.63 21.08 -8.32
N ALA A 67 -4.10 20.67 -7.14
CA ALA A 67 -4.94 19.48 -7.00
C ALA A 67 -6.15 19.52 -7.95
N TRP A 68 -6.52 18.37 -8.48
CA TRP A 68 -7.79 18.21 -9.17
C TRP A 68 -8.96 18.39 -8.21
N ASN A 69 -8.84 17.88 -6.99
CA ASN A 69 -9.90 17.90 -5.99
C ASN A 69 -9.40 18.51 -4.66
N PRO A 70 -9.89 19.72 -4.26
CA PRO A 70 -9.45 20.37 -3.03
C PRO A 70 -9.70 19.55 -1.75
N ALA A 71 -10.81 18.81 -1.68
CA ALA A 71 -11.12 17.95 -0.53
C ALA A 71 -10.12 16.79 -0.39
N VAL A 72 -9.74 16.16 -1.52
CA VAL A 72 -8.69 15.13 -1.55
C VAL A 72 -7.35 15.72 -1.12
N GLN A 73 -7.00 16.90 -1.62
CA GLN A 73 -5.76 17.58 -1.24
C GLN A 73 -5.70 17.88 0.25
N ALA A 74 -6.81 18.37 0.82
CA ALA A 74 -6.90 18.65 2.25
C ALA A 74 -6.71 17.37 3.08
N TRP A 75 -7.37 16.27 2.69
CA TRP A 75 -7.20 14.96 3.30
C TRP A 75 -5.77 14.42 3.17
N ALA A 76 -5.18 14.41 1.98
CA ALA A 76 -3.81 13.92 1.78
C ALA A 76 -2.78 14.75 2.58
N SER A 77 -2.99 16.07 2.65
CA SER A 77 -2.17 16.96 3.47
C SER A 77 -2.33 16.67 4.97
N ALA A 78 -3.56 16.40 5.43
CA ALA A 78 -3.80 15.98 6.80
C ALA A 78 -3.17 14.62 7.11
N SER A 79 -3.19 13.67 6.17
CA SER A 79 -2.56 12.36 6.31
C SER A 79 -1.05 12.48 6.45
N LEU A 80 -0.40 13.34 5.64
CA LEU A 80 1.02 13.64 5.78
C LEU A 80 1.31 14.30 7.14
N ARG A 81 0.52 15.29 7.57
CA ARG A 81 0.69 15.93 8.88
C ARG A 81 0.52 14.95 10.05
N ARG A 82 -0.45 14.02 9.97
CA ARG A 82 -0.63 12.93 10.94
C ARG A 82 0.64 12.10 11.02
N PHE A 83 1.17 11.68 9.87
CA PHE A 83 2.36 10.85 9.82
C PHE A 83 3.61 11.57 10.32
N GLU A 84 3.82 12.84 9.94
CA GLU A 84 4.90 13.70 10.47
C GLU A 84 4.84 13.79 12.00
N TYR A 85 3.65 14.04 12.56
CA TYR A 85 3.44 14.13 14.01
C TYR A 85 3.70 12.79 14.72
N GLU A 86 3.09 11.70 14.25
CA GLU A 86 3.22 10.38 14.88
C GLU A 86 4.67 9.88 14.80
N TRP A 87 5.34 10.10 13.68
CA TRP A 87 6.74 9.76 13.50
C TRP A 87 7.64 10.53 14.47
N ALA A 88 7.50 11.85 14.53
CA ALA A 88 8.28 12.68 15.46
C ALA A 88 8.04 12.29 16.92
N ARG A 89 6.78 12.05 17.28
CA ARG A 89 6.38 11.74 18.66
C ARG A 89 6.82 10.35 19.11
N TYR A 90 6.61 9.33 18.29
CA TYR A 90 6.75 7.93 18.72
C TYR A 90 8.01 7.27 18.17
N MET A 91 8.47 7.65 16.97
CA MET A 91 9.73 7.16 16.39
C MET A 91 10.93 8.07 16.71
N ARG A 92 10.70 9.23 17.34
CA ARG A 92 11.73 10.16 17.83
C ARG A 92 12.69 10.65 16.73
N GLY A 93 12.16 10.96 15.56
CA GLY A 93 12.94 11.53 14.47
C GLY A 93 12.10 12.39 13.55
N ASP A 94 12.75 13.11 12.65
CA ASP A 94 12.06 13.89 11.62
C ASP A 94 11.68 12.97 10.45
N LEU A 95 10.44 13.13 9.97
CA LEU A 95 10.01 12.40 8.77
C LEU A 95 10.75 12.98 7.55
N PRO A 96 11.39 12.15 6.70
CA PRO A 96 12.03 12.66 5.50
C PRO A 96 10.96 13.11 4.50
N VAL A 97 10.85 14.42 4.30
CA VAL A 97 9.83 15.04 3.41
C VAL A 97 10.51 15.96 2.41
N LYS A 98 10.08 15.90 1.14
CA LYS A 98 10.43 16.86 0.08
C LYS A 98 9.19 17.30 -0.68
N ASN A 99 9.27 18.47 -1.32
CA ASN A 99 8.34 18.79 -2.39
C ASN A 99 8.60 17.92 -3.60
N ASP A 100 7.57 17.64 -4.39
CA ASP A 100 7.67 16.89 -5.64
C ASP A 100 8.70 17.47 -6.63
N THR A 101 8.84 18.80 -6.67
CA THR A 101 9.84 19.53 -7.46
C THR A 101 11.28 19.36 -6.97
N ASP A 102 11.50 18.98 -5.71
CA ASP A 102 12.82 18.83 -5.09
C ASP A 102 13.33 17.37 -5.09
N VAL A 103 12.52 16.43 -5.57
CA VAL A 103 12.87 15.01 -5.66
C VAL A 103 13.88 14.79 -6.78
N THR A 104 15.00 14.14 -6.43
CA THR A 104 16.08 13.86 -7.37
C THR A 104 16.01 12.44 -7.93
N ALA A 105 16.74 12.17 -9.02
CA ALA A 105 16.88 10.81 -9.54
C ALA A 105 17.49 9.84 -8.51
N ALA A 106 18.41 10.32 -7.67
CA ALA A 106 19.02 9.52 -6.60
C ALA A 106 17.97 9.15 -5.53
N ASP A 107 17.06 10.06 -5.19
CA ASP A 107 15.96 9.76 -4.27
C ASP A 107 15.07 8.64 -4.80
N VAL A 108 14.69 8.70 -6.09
CA VAL A 108 13.86 7.69 -6.76
C VAL A 108 14.55 6.33 -6.80
N GLN A 109 15.85 6.31 -7.10
CA GLN A 109 16.64 5.09 -7.17
C GLN A 109 16.82 4.44 -5.80
N ASP A 110 17.17 5.23 -4.79
CA ASP A 110 17.68 4.71 -3.54
C ASP A 110 16.61 4.52 -2.47
N LYS A 111 15.45 5.18 -2.60
CA LYS A 111 14.39 5.17 -1.56
C LYS A 111 13.04 4.71 -2.09
N HIS A 112 12.19 4.23 -1.20
CA HIS A 112 10.76 4.12 -1.46
C HIS A 112 10.15 5.53 -1.53
N LEU A 113 9.22 5.76 -2.45
CA LEU A 113 8.53 7.04 -2.55
C LEU A 113 7.13 6.95 -1.95
N ILE A 114 6.84 7.82 -0.99
CA ILE A 114 5.55 7.92 -0.30
C ILE A 114 4.88 9.21 -0.77
N LEU A 115 3.97 9.11 -1.73
CA LEU A 115 3.44 10.25 -2.46
C LEU A 115 2.09 10.68 -1.90
N PHE A 116 1.95 11.96 -1.52
CA PHE A 116 0.71 12.53 -1.02
C PHE A 116 0.10 13.51 -2.02
N GLY A 117 -1.22 13.43 -2.23
CA GLY A 117 -2.02 14.28 -3.09
C GLY A 117 -2.85 13.50 -4.11
N ASP A 118 -3.15 14.18 -5.22
CA ASP A 118 -3.73 13.61 -6.43
C ASP A 118 -2.80 13.87 -7.63
N PRO A 119 -3.07 13.32 -8.83
CA PRO A 119 -2.20 13.54 -9.98
C PRO A 119 -2.16 15.01 -10.46
N GLY A 120 -3.08 15.87 -10.03
CA GLY A 120 -3.01 17.32 -10.28
C GLY A 120 -2.04 18.02 -9.34
N SER A 121 -1.97 17.60 -8.08
CA SER A 121 -1.10 18.24 -7.07
C SER A 121 0.30 17.66 -6.98
N ASN A 122 0.51 16.38 -7.31
CA ASN A 122 1.81 15.72 -7.15
C ASN A 122 2.34 15.17 -8.48
N SER A 123 3.42 15.75 -8.99
CA SER A 123 3.96 15.40 -10.31
C SER A 123 4.45 13.96 -10.42
N TRP A 124 4.86 13.33 -9.31
CA TRP A 124 5.29 11.93 -9.30
C TRP A 124 4.11 10.97 -9.37
N ILE A 125 2.97 11.33 -8.77
CA ILE A 125 1.73 10.57 -8.95
C ILE A 125 1.31 10.65 -10.42
N ALA A 126 1.31 11.86 -11.01
CA ALA A 126 0.98 12.06 -12.42
C ALA A 126 1.88 11.23 -13.36
N LYS A 127 3.18 11.22 -13.11
CA LYS A 127 4.18 10.47 -13.88
C LYS A 127 3.99 8.96 -13.78
N ALA A 128 3.68 8.44 -12.59
CA ALA A 128 3.49 7.01 -12.36
C ALA A 128 2.11 6.51 -12.81
N LEU A 129 1.10 7.38 -12.83
CA LEU A 129 -0.32 7.04 -13.02
C LEU A 129 -0.62 6.03 -14.15
N PRO A 130 0.00 6.10 -15.35
CA PRO A 130 -0.28 5.13 -16.42
C PRO A 130 0.04 3.68 -16.06
N GLN A 131 0.88 3.44 -15.05
CA GLN A 131 1.33 2.13 -14.60
C GLN A 131 0.80 1.76 -13.20
N LEU A 132 0.02 2.64 -12.57
CA LEU A 132 -0.55 2.36 -11.25
C LEU A 132 -1.77 1.40 -11.36
N PRO A 133 -2.09 0.65 -10.29
CA PRO A 133 -3.22 -0.27 -10.27
C PRO A 133 -4.61 0.41 -10.21
N VAL A 134 -4.68 1.72 -10.44
CA VAL A 134 -5.89 2.55 -10.47
C VAL A 134 -5.97 3.30 -11.80
N LYS A 135 -7.18 3.65 -12.24
CA LYS A 135 -7.37 4.77 -13.16
C LYS A 135 -7.89 5.95 -12.37
N TRP A 136 -7.27 7.11 -12.50
CA TRP A 136 -7.66 8.29 -11.75
C TRP A 136 -7.74 9.49 -12.68
N THR A 137 -8.91 10.10 -12.76
CA THR A 137 -9.14 11.37 -13.45
C THR A 137 -9.62 12.43 -12.45
N ALA A 138 -9.85 13.65 -12.91
CA ALA A 138 -10.41 14.70 -12.06
C ALA A 138 -11.79 14.33 -11.49
N ASP A 139 -12.59 13.54 -12.23
CA ASP A 139 -13.96 13.20 -11.88
C ASP A 139 -14.11 11.79 -11.27
N THR A 140 -13.30 10.82 -11.72
CA THR A 140 -13.50 9.40 -11.39
C THR A 140 -12.23 8.73 -10.91
N LEU A 141 -12.35 7.95 -9.84
CA LEU A 141 -11.38 6.97 -9.39
C LEU A 141 -11.91 5.57 -9.70
N SER A 142 -11.21 4.81 -10.54
CA SER A 142 -11.56 3.42 -10.86
C SER A 142 -10.54 2.45 -10.29
N PHE A 143 -11.03 1.41 -9.62
CA PHE A 143 -10.23 0.30 -9.11
C PHE A 143 -10.95 -1.01 -9.39
N GLY A 144 -10.32 -1.91 -10.15
CA GLY A 144 -10.99 -3.11 -10.66
C GLY A 144 -12.16 -2.76 -11.59
N ASN A 145 -13.33 -3.31 -11.29
CA ASN A 145 -14.61 -3.03 -11.92
C ASN A 145 -15.41 -1.92 -11.21
N ALA A 146 -14.92 -1.38 -10.10
CA ALA A 146 -15.59 -0.36 -9.32
C ALA A 146 -15.16 1.05 -9.73
N ASN A 147 -16.11 1.99 -9.67
CA ASN A 147 -15.89 3.41 -9.92
C ASN A 147 -16.38 4.23 -8.72
N TYR A 148 -15.63 5.26 -8.37
CA TYR A 148 -15.89 6.18 -7.27
C TYR A 148 -15.75 7.62 -7.75
N SER A 149 -16.47 8.55 -7.12
CA SER A 149 -16.23 9.98 -7.36
C SER A 149 -14.85 10.38 -6.83
N ALA A 150 -14.00 10.92 -7.71
CA ALA A 150 -12.65 11.38 -7.35
C ALA A 150 -12.66 12.61 -6.43
N SER A 151 -13.77 13.33 -6.31
CA SER A 151 -13.90 14.45 -5.37
C SER A 151 -14.22 14.02 -3.95
N ALA A 152 -14.68 12.77 -3.76
CA ALA A 152 -15.11 12.22 -2.48
C ALA A 152 -14.31 10.99 -2.04
N HIS A 153 -13.53 10.39 -2.93
CA HIS A 153 -12.74 9.20 -2.64
C HIS A 153 -11.31 9.35 -3.12
N ALA A 154 -10.40 8.73 -2.38
CA ALA A 154 -8.99 8.65 -2.73
C ALA A 154 -8.47 7.21 -2.51
N PRO A 155 -7.48 6.77 -3.31
CA PRO A 155 -6.82 5.51 -3.06
C PRO A 155 -5.71 5.71 -2.00
N ALA A 156 -5.52 4.72 -1.15
CA ALA A 156 -4.31 4.56 -0.34
C ALA A 156 -3.75 3.15 -0.57
N PHE A 157 -2.53 3.03 -1.09
CA PHE A 157 -1.98 1.72 -1.44
C PHE A 157 -0.45 1.75 -1.58
N LEU A 158 0.16 0.57 -1.61
CA LEU A 158 1.53 0.39 -2.09
C LEU A 158 1.59 -0.51 -3.33
N CYS A 159 2.60 -0.31 -4.18
CA CYS A 159 2.91 -1.22 -5.27
C CYS A 159 4.41 -1.25 -5.55
N ALA A 160 4.87 -2.24 -6.31
CA ALA A 160 6.19 -2.18 -6.92
C ALA A 160 6.32 -0.89 -7.74
N SER A 161 7.33 -0.09 -7.46
CA SER A 161 7.52 1.21 -8.08
C SER A 161 7.73 1.05 -9.59
N PRO A 162 6.92 1.69 -10.44
CA PRO A 162 7.18 1.75 -11.88
C PRO A 162 8.33 2.71 -12.23
N LEU A 163 8.87 3.42 -11.23
CA LEU A 163 9.91 4.43 -11.40
C LEU A 163 11.31 3.91 -11.03
N ALA A 164 11.40 2.86 -10.21
CA ALA A 164 12.65 2.26 -9.78
C ALA A 164 12.50 0.78 -9.42
N THR A 165 13.49 -0.02 -9.80
CA THR A 165 13.54 -1.45 -9.47
C THR A 165 13.73 -1.67 -7.98
N ASN A 166 13.11 -2.71 -7.41
CA ASN A 166 13.26 -3.08 -5.99
C ASN A 166 12.90 -1.94 -5.02
N ARG A 167 11.92 -1.10 -5.39
CA ARG A 167 11.40 -0.04 -4.53
C ARG A 167 9.89 -0.06 -4.50
N TYR A 168 9.32 0.43 -3.42
CA TYR A 168 7.91 0.77 -3.32
C TYR A 168 7.60 2.16 -3.81
N LEU A 169 6.39 2.28 -4.34
CA LEU A 169 5.66 3.53 -4.44
C LEU A 169 4.38 3.38 -3.59
N VAL A 170 4.20 4.27 -2.62
CA VAL A 170 3.02 4.36 -1.77
C VAL A 170 2.23 5.61 -2.16
N ILE A 171 0.91 5.50 -2.20
CA ILE A 171 -0.01 6.62 -2.43
C ILE A 171 -0.77 6.90 -1.14
N ASN A 172 -0.76 8.16 -0.70
CA ASN A 172 -1.58 8.75 0.34
C ASN A 172 -1.64 7.99 1.68
N SER A 173 -0.57 7.32 2.07
CA SER A 173 -0.53 6.54 3.32
C SER A 173 0.81 6.66 4.04
N GLY A 174 0.75 6.67 5.37
CA GLY A 174 1.89 6.44 6.26
C GLY A 174 1.78 5.04 6.86
N HIS A 175 2.16 4.88 8.14
CA HIS A 175 1.71 3.72 8.90
C HIS A 175 0.18 3.65 8.94
N THR A 176 -0.34 2.43 9.02
CA THR A 176 -1.79 2.20 9.04
C THR A 176 -2.32 1.96 10.45
N PHE A 177 -1.43 1.78 11.42
CA PHE A 177 -1.71 1.99 12.84
C PHE A 177 -1.39 3.45 13.24
N HIS A 178 -2.06 3.97 14.26
CA HIS A 178 -2.03 5.38 14.61
C HIS A 178 -1.77 5.61 16.10
N GLU A 179 -1.87 6.87 16.53
CA GLU A 179 -1.62 7.31 17.91
C GLU A 179 -2.24 6.40 18.98
N GLN A 180 -3.45 5.87 18.75
CA GLN A 180 -4.10 4.95 19.69
C GLN A 180 -3.28 3.67 19.94
N GLU A 181 -2.71 3.07 18.90
CA GLU A 181 -1.82 1.92 19.02
C GLU A 181 -0.47 2.30 19.62
N PHE A 182 0.12 3.41 19.17
CA PHE A 182 1.39 3.91 19.67
C PHE A 182 1.37 4.22 21.17
N ALA A 183 0.25 4.75 21.67
CA ALA A 183 0.06 5.09 23.08
C ALA A 183 -0.30 3.87 23.95
N ALA A 184 -0.52 2.71 23.35
CA ALA A 184 -0.90 1.47 24.03
C ALA A 184 0.29 0.50 24.14
N PHE A 185 0.15 -0.73 23.65
CA PHE A 185 1.16 -1.78 23.75
C PHE A 185 1.83 -2.05 22.40
N ASN A 186 3.14 -2.32 22.40
CA ASN A 186 3.90 -2.54 21.17
C ASN A 186 3.38 -3.69 20.29
N TYR A 187 2.70 -4.71 20.85
CA TYR A 187 2.13 -5.80 20.05
C TYR A 187 0.93 -5.34 19.19
N LEU A 188 0.41 -4.13 19.41
CA LEU A 188 -0.63 -3.52 18.59
C LEU A 188 -0.08 -2.80 17.36
N LEU A 189 1.25 -2.64 17.25
CA LEU A 189 1.93 -2.02 16.11
C LEU A 189 2.06 -3.00 14.94
N PHE A 190 0.92 -3.48 14.45
CA PHE A 190 0.82 -4.30 13.25
C PHE A 190 -0.04 -3.59 12.19
N PRO A 191 0.17 -3.87 10.90
CA PRO A 191 -0.59 -3.24 9.82
C PRO A 191 -2.10 -3.38 10.01
N ARG A 192 -2.84 -2.29 9.84
CA ARG A 192 -4.32 -2.25 9.88
C ARG A 192 -4.94 -2.36 8.50
N LEU A 193 -4.17 -2.05 7.44
CA LEU A 193 -4.57 -2.23 6.06
C LEU A 193 -3.67 -3.24 5.36
N GLY A 194 -4.21 -3.84 4.30
CA GLY A 194 -3.46 -4.69 3.38
C GLY A 194 -2.60 -3.86 2.42
N ASP A 195 -2.53 -4.29 1.16
CA ASP A 195 -1.76 -3.56 0.16
C ASP A 195 -2.47 -2.30 -0.37
N TRP A 196 -3.79 -2.28 -0.29
CA TRP A 196 -4.60 -1.18 -0.84
C TRP A 196 -5.88 -0.96 -0.05
N SER A 197 -6.39 0.27 -0.14
CA SER A 197 -7.72 0.67 0.29
C SER A 197 -8.29 1.78 -0.61
N ILE A 198 -9.62 1.81 -0.70
CA ILE A 198 -10.37 2.95 -1.21
C ILE A 198 -11.01 3.65 -0.01
N VAL A 199 -10.67 4.92 0.15
CA VAL A 199 -11.06 5.74 1.29
C VAL A 199 -12.09 6.75 0.82
N LYS A 200 -13.20 6.86 1.53
CA LYS A 200 -14.13 7.98 1.41
C LYS A 200 -13.69 9.08 2.36
N ILE A 201 -13.57 10.28 1.82
CA ILE A 201 -13.07 11.44 2.57
C ILE A 201 -14.23 12.07 3.34
N GLY A 202 -14.01 12.27 4.64
CA GLY A 202 -14.94 12.98 5.51
C GLY A 202 -14.72 14.49 5.48
N PRO A 203 -15.72 15.28 5.90
CA PRO A 203 -15.57 16.73 6.03
C PRO A 203 -14.55 17.10 7.12
N GLY A 204 -13.93 18.27 6.99
CA GLY A 204 -13.06 18.85 8.03
C GLY A 204 -11.59 18.45 7.99
N ALA A 205 -11.14 17.76 6.94
CA ALA A 205 -9.73 17.36 6.79
C ALA A 205 -8.75 18.54 6.70
N ASP A 206 -9.19 19.65 6.13
CA ASP A 206 -8.45 20.91 6.06
C ASP A 206 -8.10 21.47 7.45
N ASN A 207 -8.99 21.27 8.43
CA ASN A 207 -8.85 21.74 9.79
C ASN A 207 -8.38 20.66 10.77
N TRP A 208 -8.11 19.44 10.29
CA TRP A 208 -7.62 18.37 11.14
C TRP A 208 -6.24 18.70 11.71
N GLN A 209 -6.08 18.46 13.01
CA GLN A 209 -4.84 18.65 13.77
C GLN A 209 -4.48 17.36 14.53
N PRO A 210 -3.19 17.15 14.84
CA PRO A 210 -2.76 16.12 15.77
C PRO A 210 -3.56 16.12 17.07
N THR A 211 -3.73 14.95 17.69
CA THR A 211 -4.56 14.70 18.90
C THR A 211 -6.07 14.85 18.74
N ALA A 212 -6.57 15.18 17.54
CA ALA A 212 -8.01 15.11 17.28
C ALA A 212 -8.52 13.67 17.47
N SER A 213 -9.71 13.53 18.05
CA SER A 213 -10.29 12.23 18.42
C SER A 213 -10.66 11.34 17.24
N ALA A 214 -10.77 11.91 16.04
CA ALA A 214 -11.08 11.20 14.83
C ALA A 214 -10.33 11.80 13.63
N PHE A 215 -9.95 10.94 12.70
CA PHE A 215 -9.48 11.35 11.38
C PHE A 215 -10.67 11.29 10.40
N PRO A 216 -10.89 12.31 9.55
CA PRO A 216 -12.10 12.41 8.72
C PRO A 216 -12.00 11.50 7.49
N GLU A 217 -12.08 10.20 7.70
CA GLU A 217 -12.01 9.20 6.63
C GLU A 217 -12.82 7.94 6.99
N GLU A 218 -13.26 7.23 5.95
CA GLU A 218 -13.92 5.93 6.06
C GLU A 218 -13.31 4.98 5.03
N VAL A 219 -12.78 3.84 5.48
CA VAL A 219 -12.27 2.79 4.58
C VAL A 219 -13.45 2.02 4.01
N ILE A 220 -13.77 2.24 2.73
CA ILE A 220 -14.90 1.61 2.05
C ILE A 220 -14.56 0.19 1.60
N ARG A 221 -13.31 -0.02 1.20
CA ARG A 221 -12.81 -1.31 0.75
C ARG A 221 -11.30 -1.37 0.97
N ALA A 222 -10.78 -2.54 1.32
CA ALA A 222 -9.35 -2.79 1.41
C ALA A 222 -9.04 -4.24 1.05
N GLY A 223 -7.79 -4.53 0.74
CA GLY A 223 -7.37 -5.89 0.42
C GLY A 223 -5.90 -6.00 0.05
N TYR A 224 -5.57 -7.12 -0.57
CA TYR A 224 -4.23 -7.42 -1.05
C TYR A 224 -4.24 -7.50 -2.59
N PHE A 225 -3.12 -7.17 -3.21
CA PHE A 225 -2.80 -7.58 -4.56
C PHE A 225 -2.38 -9.06 -4.56
N ASP A 226 -2.51 -9.73 -5.70
CA ASP A 226 -1.99 -11.08 -5.84
C ASP A 226 -0.44 -11.11 -5.85
N GLU A 227 0.13 -12.30 -5.94
CA GLU A 227 1.59 -12.50 -5.99
C GLU A 227 2.26 -11.80 -7.18
N ALA A 228 1.52 -11.42 -8.22
CA ALA A 228 2.00 -10.69 -9.40
C ALA A 228 1.69 -9.19 -9.34
N TRP A 229 1.34 -8.65 -8.15
CA TRP A 229 0.90 -7.27 -7.93
C TRP A 229 -0.37 -6.86 -8.70
N GLN A 230 -1.16 -7.84 -9.16
CA GLN A 230 -2.41 -7.56 -9.86
C GLN A 230 -3.56 -7.36 -8.87
N LYS A 231 -4.46 -6.45 -9.23
CA LYS A 231 -5.68 -6.19 -8.49
C LYS A 231 -6.61 -7.41 -8.51
N PRO A 232 -7.24 -7.76 -7.37
CA PRO A 232 -8.21 -8.84 -7.34
C PRO A 232 -9.44 -8.46 -8.18
N VAL A 233 -10.16 -9.48 -8.66
CA VAL A 233 -11.53 -9.28 -9.15
C VAL A 233 -12.39 -8.94 -7.94
N LEU A 234 -12.96 -7.73 -7.93
CA LEU A 234 -13.82 -7.33 -6.82
C LEU A 234 -15.21 -7.92 -7.05
N GLU A 235 -15.57 -8.88 -6.20
CA GLU A 235 -16.93 -9.41 -6.14
C GLU A 235 -17.82 -8.44 -5.36
N ASP A 236 -19.06 -8.24 -5.83
CA ASP A 236 -20.06 -7.54 -5.04
C ASP A 236 -20.49 -8.44 -3.88
N HIS A 237 -20.08 -8.09 -2.66
CA HIS A 237 -20.51 -8.80 -1.44
C HIS A 237 -22.02 -8.70 -1.15
N ASN A 238 -22.83 -8.17 -2.06
CA ASN A 238 -24.30 -8.19 -2.01
C ASN A 238 -24.93 -9.49 -2.54
N SER A 239 -24.16 -10.45 -3.09
CA SER A 239 -24.67 -11.81 -3.27
C SER A 239 -24.41 -12.64 -2.01
N GLY A 240 -25.44 -12.79 -1.18
CA GLY A 240 -25.37 -13.50 0.10
C GLY A 240 -24.68 -14.86 0.00
N ARG A 241 -23.50 -14.98 0.61
CA ARG A 241 -22.98 -16.25 1.10
C ARG A 241 -23.07 -16.23 2.62
N GLN A 242 -24.20 -16.70 3.14
CA GLN A 242 -24.25 -17.21 4.51
C GLN A 242 -23.21 -18.34 4.60
N ARG A 243 -22.12 -18.11 5.33
CA ARG A 243 -21.28 -19.22 5.78
C ARG A 243 -22.09 -19.99 6.82
N PRO A 244 -22.35 -21.29 6.65
CA PRO A 244 -22.96 -22.07 7.70
C PRO A 244 -21.99 -22.11 8.88
N VAL A 245 -22.42 -21.58 10.02
CA VAL A 245 -21.77 -21.81 11.30
C VAL A 245 -21.99 -23.29 11.59
N GLN A 246 -20.96 -24.11 11.39
CA GLN A 246 -20.91 -25.41 12.05
C GLN A 246 -20.62 -25.14 13.52
N ALA A 247 -21.60 -25.45 14.36
CA ALA A 247 -21.42 -25.52 15.80
C ALA A 247 -20.68 -26.81 16.13
N GLU A 248 -19.57 -26.69 16.85
CA GLU A 248 -19.07 -27.69 17.79
C GLU A 248 -19.03 -27.05 19.18
#